data_AF-I9CAF2-F1
#
_entry.id   AF-I9CAF2-F1
#
_cell.length_a   1.000
_cell.length_b   1.000
_cell.length_c   1.000
_cell.angle_alpha   90.00
_cell.angle_beta   90.00
_cell.angle_gamma   90.00
#
_symmetry.space_group_name_H-M   'P 1'
#
loop_
_entity.id
_entity.type
_entity.pdbx_description
1 polymer ?
#
loop_
_entity_poly.entity_id
_entity_poly.type
_entity_poly.pdbx_seq_one_letter_code
_entity_poly.pdbx_strand_id
1 'polypeptide(L)'
;MVIMVPTLTSSLARMQQFAVQHPEQSTVISGPGHYEVRIEGNHPELMPDMSGIAGAMIGVSAIAILLLAAAVSRRLHDTGRRGWWGLLPLPFLFAGFVFMPRLFAQVSDGASPDMGLFGLLFLNNMVYLGSLAVLVILLAQPEQRQANRFGPPAS
;
A
#
# COMPACT_ATOMS: atom_id res chain seq x y z
N MET A 1 -7.35 -11.11 -13.40
CA MET A 1 -7.73 -12.55 -13.27
C MET A 1 -6.58 -13.51 -13.59
N VAL A 2 -5.59 -13.14 -14.40
CA VAL A 2 -4.47 -14.02 -14.83
C VAL A 2 -3.66 -14.61 -13.67
N ILE A 3 -3.46 -13.88 -12.57
CA ILE A 3 -2.69 -14.37 -11.40
C ILE A 3 -3.61 -15.02 -10.35
N MET A 4 -4.82 -14.48 -10.14
CA MET A 4 -5.71 -14.90 -9.05
C MET A 4 -6.28 -16.31 -9.22
N VAL A 5 -6.67 -16.68 -10.44
CA VAL A 5 -7.25 -18.01 -10.72
C VAL A 5 -6.24 -19.14 -10.45
N PRO A 6 -5.00 -19.12 -10.99
CA PRO A 6 -4.02 -20.18 -10.71
C PRO A 6 -3.56 -20.22 -9.25
N THR A 7 -3.48 -19.08 -8.56
CA THR A 7 -3.13 -19.03 -7.13
C THR A 7 -4.21 -19.67 -6.26
N LEU A 8 -5.50 -19.45 -6.57
CA LEU A 8 -6.61 -20.08 -5.84
C LEU A 8 -6.70 -21.58 -6.13
N THR A 9 -6.56 -22.00 -7.39
CA THR A 9 -6.65 -23.44 -7.74
C THR A 9 -5.49 -24.24 -7.15
N SER A 10 -4.27 -23.69 -7.14
CA SER A 10 -3.12 -24.35 -6.51
C SER A 10 -3.24 -24.46 -4.98
N SER A 11 -3.79 -23.45 -4.31
CA SER A 11 -4.08 -23.51 -2.86
C SER A 11 -5.16 -24.57 -2.55
N LEU A 12 -6.23 -24.64 -3.35
CA LEU A 12 -7.27 -25.67 -3.21
C LEU A 12 -6.70 -27.10 -3.41
N ALA A 13 -5.82 -27.29 -4.39
CA ALA A 13 -5.16 -28.58 -4.61
C ALA A 13 -4.30 -29.00 -3.41
N ARG A 14 -3.57 -28.05 -2.79
CA ARG A 14 -2.79 -28.32 -1.57
C ARG A 14 -3.67 -28.67 -0.38
N MET A 15 -4.79 -27.97 -0.17
CA MET A 15 -5.75 -28.28 0.90
C MET A 15 -6.36 -29.68 0.74
N GLN A 16 -6.72 -30.06 -0.48
CA GLN A 16 -7.23 -31.41 -0.78
C GLN A 16 -6.16 -32.47 -0.50
N GLN A 17 -4.93 -32.23 -0.94
CA GLN A 17 -3.82 -33.16 -0.73
C GLN A 17 -3.48 -33.32 0.77
N PHE A 18 -3.50 -32.22 1.52
CA PHE A 18 -3.30 -32.22 2.96
C PHE A 18 -4.39 -33.01 3.69
N ALA A 19 -5.65 -32.83 3.30
CA ALA A 19 -6.76 -33.55 3.90
C ALA A 19 -6.70 -35.08 3.69
N VAL A 20 -6.15 -35.52 2.54
CA VAL A 20 -5.92 -36.95 2.27
C VAL A 20 -4.74 -37.50 3.09
N GLN A 21 -3.70 -36.69 3.33
CA GLN A 21 -2.50 -37.11 4.06
C GLN A 21 -2.66 -37.08 5.58
N HIS A 22 -3.54 -36.20 6.09
CA HIS A 22 -3.81 -36.00 7.52
C HIS A 22 -5.31 -36.12 7.81
N PRO A 23 -5.90 -37.32 7.67
CA PRO A 23 -7.32 -37.55 7.94
C PRO A 23 -7.70 -37.31 9.40
N GLU A 24 -6.74 -37.37 10.33
CA GLU A 24 -6.94 -37.05 11.74
C GLU A 24 -6.97 -35.55 12.07
N GLN A 25 -6.51 -34.69 11.15
CA GLN A 25 -6.50 -33.22 11.31
C GLN A 25 -7.44 -32.51 10.33
N SER A 26 -8.19 -33.28 9.53
CA SER A 26 -9.07 -32.74 8.51
C SER A 26 -10.44 -33.41 8.51
N THR A 27 -11.49 -32.60 8.48
CA THR A 27 -12.86 -33.06 8.28
C THR A 27 -13.30 -32.65 6.89
N VAL A 28 -13.56 -33.64 6.02
CA VAL A 28 -14.05 -33.41 4.66
C VAL A 28 -15.54 -33.70 4.61
N ILE A 29 -16.34 -32.67 4.30
CA ILE A 29 -17.79 -32.80 4.11
C ILE A 29 -18.08 -32.57 2.63
N SER A 30 -18.57 -33.62 1.96
CA SER A 30 -19.00 -33.56 0.56
C SER A 30 -20.51 -33.78 0.45
N GLY A 31 -21.23 -32.84 -0.16
CA GLY A 31 -22.65 -32.97 -0.44
C GLY A 31 -23.01 -32.53 -1.86
N PRO A 32 -24.29 -32.64 -2.26
CA PRO A 32 -24.73 -32.26 -3.61
C PRO A 32 -24.46 -30.77 -3.85
N GLY A 33 -23.37 -30.46 -4.55
CA GLY A 33 -22.96 -29.09 -4.89
C GLY A 33 -22.01 -28.38 -3.92
N HIS A 34 -21.51 -29.03 -2.85
CA HIS A 34 -20.53 -28.41 -1.96
C HIS A 34 -19.44 -29.39 -1.50
N TYR A 35 -18.24 -28.84 -1.32
CA TYR A 35 -17.07 -29.54 -0.81
C TYR A 35 -16.43 -28.62 0.24
N GLU A 36 -16.57 -28.98 1.51
CA GLU A 36 -15.97 -28.28 2.64
C GLU A 36 -14.80 -29.12 3.17
N VAL A 37 -13.63 -28.49 3.29
CA VAL A 37 -12.47 -29.07 3.97
C VAL A 37 -12.20 -28.21 5.19
N ARG A 38 -12.48 -28.74 6.37
CA ARG A 38 -12.14 -28.12 7.64
C ARG A 38 -10.82 -28.68 8.11
N ILE A 39 -9.83 -27.82 8.28
CA ILE A 39 -8.49 -28.20 8.71
C ILE A 39 -8.26 -27.57 10.07
N GLU A 40 -7.98 -28.38 11.08
CA GLU A 40 -7.81 -27.92 12.46
C GLU A 40 -6.34 -27.60 12.73
N GLY A 41 -6.05 -26.37 13.15
CA GLY A 41 -4.69 -25.92 13.45
C GLY A 41 -4.25 -24.73 12.59
N ASN A 42 -3.00 -24.28 12.80
CA ASN A 42 -2.39 -23.20 12.02
C ASN A 42 -1.50 -23.81 10.93
N HIS A 43 -1.97 -23.79 9.69
CA HIS A 43 -1.30 -24.39 8.52
C HIS A 43 -0.91 -23.32 7.50
N PRO A 44 0.18 -22.56 7.73
CA PRO A 44 0.64 -21.50 6.82
C PRO A 44 1.00 -22.02 5.41
N GLU A 45 1.36 -23.30 5.28
CA GLU A 45 1.67 -23.97 4.02
C GLU A 45 0.48 -24.09 3.04
N LEU A 46 -0.75 -24.01 3.56
CA LEU A 46 -1.98 -24.07 2.78
C LEU A 46 -2.39 -22.70 2.23
N MET A 47 -1.79 -21.62 2.76
CA MET A 47 -2.09 -20.27 2.30
C MET A 47 -1.65 -20.10 0.84
N PRO A 48 -2.45 -19.39 0.03
CA PRO A 48 -2.05 -19.09 -1.34
C PRO A 48 -0.76 -18.27 -1.37
N ASP A 49 0.14 -18.58 -2.31
CA ASP A 49 1.34 -17.78 -2.51
C ASP A 49 0.97 -16.40 -3.07
N MET A 50 1.05 -15.38 -2.21
CA MET A 50 0.70 -14.00 -2.54
C MET A 50 1.83 -13.25 -3.25
N SER A 51 2.99 -13.86 -3.49
CA SER A 51 4.16 -13.20 -4.10
C SER A 51 3.83 -12.59 -5.47
N GLY A 52 3.12 -13.33 -6.33
CA GLY A 52 2.71 -12.86 -7.64
C GLY A 52 1.71 -11.70 -7.58
N ILE A 53 0.78 -11.74 -6.64
CA ILE A 53 -0.21 -10.67 -6.43
C ILE A 53 0.49 -9.42 -5.88
N ALA A 54 1.35 -9.58 -4.87
CA ALA A 54 2.14 -8.51 -4.29
C ALA A 54 3.04 -7.85 -5.34
N GLY A 55 3.73 -8.64 -6.18
CA GLY A 55 4.55 -8.14 -7.27
C GLY A 55 3.75 -7.33 -8.29
N ALA A 56 2.58 -7.82 -8.69
CA ALA A 56 1.69 -7.09 -9.59
C ALA A 56 1.18 -5.78 -8.98
N MET A 57 0.79 -5.78 -7.70
CA MET A 57 0.40 -4.57 -6.98
C MET A 57 1.55 -3.57 -6.91
N ILE A 58 2.76 -4.01 -6.55
CA ILE A 58 3.95 -3.15 -6.52
C ILE A 58 4.18 -2.51 -7.89
N GLY A 59 4.10 -3.30 -8.98
CA GLY A 59 4.26 -2.80 -10.34
C GLY A 59 3.23 -1.73 -10.71
N VAL A 60 1.94 -2.01 -10.48
CA VAL A 60 0.84 -1.06 -10.76
C VAL A 60 0.98 0.20 -9.91
N SER A 61 1.26 0.05 -8.61
CA SER A 61 1.48 1.18 -7.70
C SER A 61 2.67 2.02 -8.13
N ALA A 62 3.79 1.41 -8.54
CA ALA A 62 4.97 2.14 -9.02
C ALA A 62 4.65 2.98 -10.27
N ILE A 63 3.92 2.40 -11.24
CA ILE A 63 3.47 3.13 -12.43
C ILE A 63 2.56 4.29 -12.03
N ALA A 64 1.57 4.05 -11.16
CA ALA A 64 0.66 5.08 -10.69
C ALA A 64 1.40 6.22 -9.98
N ILE A 65 2.39 5.90 -9.14
CA ILE A 65 3.23 6.89 -8.45
C ILE A 65 4.03 7.71 -9.46
N LEU A 66 4.65 7.09 -10.46
CA LEU A 66 5.40 7.82 -11.50
C LEU A 66 4.52 8.77 -12.30
N LEU A 67 3.32 8.32 -12.70
CA LEU A 67 2.36 9.14 -13.42
C LEU A 67 1.86 10.31 -12.56
N LEU A 68 1.58 10.05 -11.27
CA LEU A 68 1.17 11.10 -10.33
C LEU A 68 2.30 12.12 -10.11
N ALA A 69 3.54 11.65 -9.94
CA ALA A 69 4.70 12.53 -9.78
C ALA A 69 4.93 13.42 -11.01
N ALA A 70 4.78 12.86 -12.22
CA ALA A 70 4.85 13.61 -13.46
C ALA A 70 3.72 14.65 -13.56
N ALA A 71 2.48 14.27 -13.23
CA ALA A 71 1.32 15.16 -13.25
C ALA A 71 1.44 16.32 -12.24
N VAL A 72 1.87 16.04 -11.01
CA VAL A 72 2.12 17.05 -9.97
C VAL A 72 3.24 18.00 -10.41
N SER A 73 4.34 17.46 -10.95
CA SER A 73 5.45 18.27 -11.45
C SER A 73 5.02 19.21 -12.57
N ARG A 74 4.22 18.72 -13.52
CA ARG A 74 3.65 19.53 -14.60
C ARG A 74 2.73 20.62 -14.06
N ARG A 75 1.78 20.29 -13.18
CA ARG A 75 0.86 21.29 -12.63
C ARG A 75 1.55 22.38 -11.81
N LEU A 76 2.58 22.03 -11.05
CA LEU A 76 3.40 23.01 -10.33
C LEU A 76 4.16 23.91 -11.31
N HIS A 77 4.67 23.34 -12.39
CA HIS A 77 5.35 24.07 -13.45
C HIS A 77 4.42 25.04 -14.18
N ASP A 78 3.19 24.62 -14.48
CA ASP A 78 2.15 25.44 -15.11
C ASP A 78 1.75 26.66 -14.23
N THR A 79 1.93 26.56 -12.92
CA THR A 79 1.74 27.68 -11.95
C THR A 79 3.04 28.46 -11.66
N GLY A 80 4.12 28.19 -12.39
CA GLY A 80 5.41 28.88 -12.24
C GLY A 80 6.24 28.44 -11.03
N ARG A 81 5.85 27.36 -10.35
CA ARG A 81 6.55 26.78 -9.19
C ARG A 81 7.48 25.64 -9.62
N ARG A 82 8.52 25.39 -8.82
CA ARG A 82 9.44 24.25 -9.05
C ARG A 82 8.75 22.94 -8.64
N GLY A 83 8.94 21.87 -9.41
CA GLY A 83 8.38 20.54 -9.08
C GLY A 83 8.82 19.98 -7.72
N TRP A 84 9.90 20.51 -7.14
CA TRP A 84 10.40 20.11 -5.81
C TRP A 84 9.41 20.37 -4.68
N TRP A 85 8.43 21.27 -4.84
CA TRP A 85 7.34 21.43 -3.86
C TRP A 85 6.52 20.15 -3.69
N GLY A 86 6.44 19.30 -4.72
CA GLY A 86 5.80 17.98 -4.65
C GLY A 86 6.53 16.98 -3.77
N LEU A 87 7.81 17.22 -3.45
CA LEU A 87 8.60 16.34 -2.57
C LEU A 87 8.40 16.65 -1.09
N LEU A 88 7.80 17.80 -0.75
CA LEU A 88 7.59 18.26 0.63
C LEU A 88 6.96 17.21 1.57
N PRO A 89 5.91 16.46 1.18
CA PRO A 89 5.32 15.44 2.06
C PRO A 89 6.16 14.16 2.21
N LEU A 90 7.15 13.91 1.33
CA LEU A 90 7.85 12.61 1.28
C LEU A 90 8.71 12.31 2.51
N PRO A 91 9.49 13.25 3.09
CA PRO A 91 10.26 12.97 4.30
C PRO A 91 9.39 12.53 5.47
N PHE A 92 8.21 13.16 5.66
CA PHE A 92 7.28 12.82 6.74
C PHE A 92 6.59 11.49 6.50
N LEU A 93 6.25 11.18 5.24
CA LEU A 93 5.74 9.87 4.86
C LEU A 93 6.78 8.78 5.13
N PHE A 94 8.03 9.01 4.73
CA PHE A 94 9.14 8.09 4.95
C PHE A 94 9.38 7.86 6.45
N ALA A 95 9.39 8.92 7.26
CA ALA A 95 9.48 8.79 8.71
C ALA A 95 8.34 7.92 9.27
N GLY A 96 7.11 8.11 8.79
CA GLY A 96 5.97 7.25 9.15
C GLY A 96 6.24 5.77 8.85
N PHE A 97 6.70 5.44 7.64
CA PHE A 97 7.02 4.07 7.26
C PHE A 97 8.14 3.43 8.11
N VAL A 98 9.14 4.22 8.52
CA VAL A 98 10.28 3.71 9.30
C VAL A 98 9.93 3.50 10.78
N PHE A 99 9.18 4.42 11.38
CA PHE A 99 8.96 4.44 12.82
C PHE A 99 7.65 3.76 13.25
N MET A 100 6.61 3.77 12.41
CA MET A 100 5.31 3.20 12.74
C MET A 100 5.33 1.69 13.02
N PRO A 101 6.10 0.83 12.29
CA PRO A 101 6.18 -0.59 12.60
C PRO A 101 6.70 -0.87 14.02
N ARG A 102 7.58 -0.01 14.54
CA ARG A 102 8.10 -0.14 15.91
C ARG A 102 7.01 0.08 16.95
N LEU A 103 6.12 1.05 16.71
CA LEU A 103 4.99 1.30 17.59
C LEU A 103 4.00 0.12 17.57
N PHE A 104 3.71 -0.43 16.39
CA PHE A 104 2.83 -1.61 16.29
C PHE A 104 3.42 -2.86 16.94
N ALA A 105 4.73 -3.08 16.84
CA ALA A 105 5.40 -4.19 17.52
C ALA A 105 5.28 -4.10 19.05
N GLN A 106 5.39 -2.91 19.62
CA GLN A 106 5.22 -2.72 21.07
C GLN A 106 3.80 -3.07 21.53
N VAL A 107 2.79 -2.69 20.74
CA VAL A 107 1.39 -3.00 21.03
C VAL A 107 1.12 -4.50 20.94
N SER A 108 1.68 -5.19 19.93
CA SER A 108 1.50 -6.64 19.78
C SER A 108 2.14 -7.45 20.89
N ASP A 109 3.26 -6.98 21.43
CA ASP A 109 3.99 -7.66 22.50
C ASP A 109 3.35 -7.44 23.90
N GLY A 110 2.23 -6.70 23.96
CA GLY A 110 1.54 -6.38 25.22
C GLY A 110 2.30 -5.38 26.09
N ALA A 111 3.34 -4.74 25.55
CA ALA A 111 4.08 -3.71 26.25
C ALA A 111 3.29 -2.39 26.28
N SER A 112 3.52 -1.56 27.31
CA SER A 112 3.00 -0.19 27.33
C SER A 112 3.59 0.58 26.14
N PRO A 113 2.78 1.15 25.23
CA PRO A 113 3.29 1.90 24.09
C PRO A 113 4.16 3.06 24.54
N ASP A 114 5.30 3.27 23.86
CA ASP A 114 6.13 4.44 24.08
C ASP A 114 5.36 5.71 23.68
N MET A 115 4.89 6.45 24.70
CA MET A 115 4.11 7.67 24.53
C MET A 115 4.91 8.78 23.84
N GLY A 116 6.24 8.78 23.96
CA GLY A 116 7.12 9.70 23.25
C GLY A 116 7.16 9.40 21.76
N LEU A 117 7.34 8.13 21.39
CA LEU A 117 7.27 7.67 19.99
C LEU A 117 5.88 7.93 19.39
N PHE A 118 4.82 7.64 20.14
CA PHE A 118 3.44 7.94 19.74
C PHE A 118 3.24 9.43 19.46
N GLY A 119 3.64 10.30 20.40
CA GLY A 119 3.56 11.75 20.24
C GLY A 119 4.36 12.26 19.05
N LEU A 120 5.56 11.72 18.82
CA LEU A 120 6.40 12.07 17.67
C LEU A 120 5.74 11.66 16.35
N LEU A 121 5.21 10.45 16.27
CA LEU A 121 4.49 9.96 15.08
C LEU A 121 3.21 10.76 14.82
N PHE A 122 2.50 11.16 15.88
CA PHE A 122 1.33 12.02 15.79
C PHE A 122 1.70 13.41 15.23
N LEU A 123 2.74 14.05 15.78
CA LEU A 123 3.24 15.33 15.27
C LEU A 123 3.73 15.22 13.82
N ASN A 124 4.47 14.16 13.49
CA ASN A 124 4.89 13.88 12.13
C ASN A 124 3.69 13.76 11.18
N ASN A 125 2.61 13.10 11.62
CA ASN A 125 1.37 13.02 10.85
C ASN A 125 0.68 14.38 10.67
N MET A 126 0.65 15.22 11.71
CA MET A 126 0.11 16.59 11.61
C MET A 126 0.90 17.43 10.59
N VAL A 127 2.24 17.36 10.63
CA VAL A 127 3.09 18.07 9.66
C VAL A 127 2.94 17.50 8.25
N TYR A 128 2.81 16.17 8.12
CA TYR A 128 2.50 15.51 6.86
C TYR A 128 1.18 16.04 6.27
N LEU A 129 0.10 16.09 7.05
CA LEU A 129 -1.19 16.62 6.61
C LEU A 129 -1.09 18.11 6.24
N GLY A 130 -0.36 18.91 7.01
CA GLY A 130 -0.09 20.30 6.68
C GLY A 130 0.66 20.46 5.36
N SER A 131 1.68 19.64 5.13
CA SER A 131 2.45 19.65 3.87
C SER A 131 1.61 19.23 2.66
N LEU A 132 0.71 18.27 2.83
CA LEU A 132 -0.25 17.88 1.81
C LEU A 132 -1.25 19.00 1.53
N ALA A 133 -1.78 19.65 2.56
CA ALA A 133 -2.69 20.78 2.40
C ALA A 133 -2.02 21.91 1.62
N VAL A 134 -0.77 22.25 1.96
CA VAL A 134 0.03 23.22 1.20
C VAL A 134 0.19 22.80 -0.26
N LEU A 135 0.54 21.53 -0.51
CA LEU A 135 0.68 21.02 -1.88
C LEU A 135 -0.63 21.10 -2.66
N VAL A 136 -1.75 20.72 -2.06
CA VAL A 136 -3.09 20.80 -2.66
C VAL A 136 -3.44 22.25 -2.98
N ILE A 137 -3.19 23.18 -2.07
CA ILE A 137 -3.42 24.62 -2.30
C ILE A 137 -2.57 25.11 -3.47
N LEU A 138 -1.29 24.72 -3.54
CA LEU A 138 -0.41 25.10 -4.65
C LEU A 138 -0.89 24.55 -6.00
N LEU A 139 -1.40 23.32 -6.02
CA LEU A 139 -1.93 22.69 -7.24
C LEU A 139 -3.28 23.28 -7.68
N ALA A 140 -4.08 23.77 -6.73
CA ALA A 140 -5.38 24.39 -6.98
C ALA A 140 -5.29 25.85 -7.48
N GLN A 141 -4.10 26.46 -7.46
CA GLN A 141 -3.92 27.82 -7.96
C GLN A 141 -4.22 27.90 -9.47
N PRO A 142 -4.79 29.04 -9.94
CA PRO A 142 -5.01 29.27 -11.35
C PRO A 142 -3.69 29.26 -12.12
N GLU A 143 -3.75 28.72 -13.34
CA GLU A 143 -2.60 28.64 -14.25
C GLU A 143 -2.08 30.03 -14.62
N GLN A 144 -0.75 30.18 -14.71
CA GLN A 144 -0.14 31.42 -15.20
C GLN A 144 -0.31 31.50 -16.71
N ARG A 145 -1.19 32.41 -17.17
CA ARG A 145 -1.46 32.64 -18.60
C ARG A 145 -0.36 33.41 -19.34
N GLN A 146 0.61 33.97 -18.62
CA GLN A 146 1.78 34.65 -19.20
C GLN A 146 2.96 33.68 -19.31
N ALA A 147 3.92 33.99 -20.18
CA ALA A 147 5.17 33.22 -20.31
C ALA A 147 5.77 32.97 -18.91
N ASN A 148 5.81 31.70 -18.51
CA ASN A 148 6.31 31.32 -17.21
C ASN A 148 7.83 31.12 -17.28
N ARG A 149 8.48 30.90 -16.14
CA ARG A 149 9.92 30.64 -16.00
C ARG A 149 10.43 29.51 -16.92
N PHE A 150 9.56 28.66 -17.43
CA PHE A 150 9.88 27.46 -18.16
C PHE A 150 9.44 27.47 -19.63
N GLY A 151 8.84 28.56 -20.10
CA GLY A 151 8.54 28.76 -21.52
C GLY A 151 7.19 29.45 -21.76
N PRO A 152 6.94 29.86 -23.01
CA PRO A 152 5.62 30.32 -23.43
C PRO A 152 4.60 29.18 -23.32
N PRO A 153 3.32 29.48 -23.06
CA PRO A 153 2.26 28.47 -23.08
C PRO A 153 2.22 27.81 -24.47
N ALA A 154 1.91 26.51 -24.51
CA ALA A 154 1.72 25.80 -25.78
C ALA A 154 0.56 26.47 -26.53
N SER A 155 0.86 27.01 -27.71
CA SER A 155 -0.06 27.71 -28.61
C SER A 155 -1.19 26.82 -29.11
#